data_AF-A0A536GTM1-F1
#
_entry.id   AF-A0A536GTM1-F1
#
_cell.length_a   1.000
_cell.length_b   1.000
_cell.length_c   1.000
_cell.angle_alpha   90.00
_cell.angle_beta   90.00
_cell.angle_gamma   90.00
#
_symmetry.space_group_name_H-M   'P 1'
#
loop_
_entity.id
_entity.type
_entity.pdbx_description
1 polymer ?
#
loop_
_entity_poly.entity_id
_entity_poly.type
_entity_poly.pdbx_seq_one_letter_code
_entity_poly.pdbx_strand_id
1 'polypeptide(L)'
;MTFTSLLTDFDFERLADWMRGYPQLSLRVSRSRDSGITDLEFLRFFPFIRHFGAVVLYHSLQSIEGLRHVSADLESLDIGATKHKLDLTVLGRFSGLKSLTLEGQTKGIATISKLTALED
;
A
#
# COMPACT_ATOMS: atom_id res chain seq x y z
N MET A 1 2.13 23.31 -2.33
CA MET A 1 0.78 23.26 -2.93
C MET A 1 -0.02 22.23 -2.16
N THR A 2 -1.16 22.59 -1.61
CA THR A 2 -2.01 21.70 -0.80
C THR A 2 -3.25 21.38 -1.63
N PHE A 3 -3.52 20.09 -1.84
CA PHE A 3 -4.72 19.62 -2.53
C PHE A 3 -5.86 19.45 -1.50
N THR A 4 -7.03 20.00 -1.82
CA THR A 4 -8.19 20.16 -0.90
C THR A 4 -9.31 19.15 -1.13
N SER A 5 -9.15 18.16 -2.02
CA SER A 5 -10.15 17.11 -2.25
C SER A 5 -9.51 15.73 -2.25
N LEU A 6 -10.35 14.72 -1.96
CA LEU A 6 -10.05 13.33 -2.27
C LEU A 6 -9.66 13.23 -3.75
N LEU A 7 -8.61 12.46 -4.06
CA LEU A 7 -8.28 12.14 -5.44
C LEU A 7 -9.44 11.34 -6.02
N THR A 8 -9.94 11.78 -7.16
CA THR A 8 -10.93 11.04 -7.95
C THR A 8 -10.25 9.89 -8.70
N ASP A 9 -11.02 8.96 -9.25
CA ASP A 9 -10.50 7.94 -10.17
C ASP A 9 -9.69 8.57 -11.32
N PHE A 10 -10.18 9.69 -11.87
CA PHE A 10 -9.48 10.43 -12.92
C PHE A 10 -8.12 10.98 -12.44
N ASP A 11 -8.04 11.47 -11.21
CA ASP A 11 -6.77 11.95 -10.65
C ASP A 11 -5.79 10.79 -10.42
N PHE A 12 -6.28 9.63 -10.00
CA PHE A 12 -5.46 8.43 -9.86
C PHE A 12 -4.98 7.89 -11.21
N GLU A 13 -5.82 7.87 -12.23
CA GLU A 13 -5.44 7.49 -13.60
C GLU A 13 -4.33 8.40 -14.12
N ARG A 14 -4.49 9.71 -13.97
CA ARG A 14 -3.49 10.68 -14.41
C ARG A 14 -2.17 10.54 -13.67
N LEU A 15 -2.22 10.32 -12.35
CA LEU A 15 -1.02 10.06 -11.55
C LEU A 15 -0.36 8.74 -11.97
N ALA A 16 -1.14 7.69 -12.19
CA ALA A 16 -0.65 6.40 -12.62
C ALA A 16 0.04 6.47 -13.99
N ASP A 17 -0.58 7.12 -14.97
CA ASP A 17 0.02 7.30 -16.30
C ASP A 17 1.37 8.02 -16.24
N TRP A 18 1.50 9.04 -15.38
CA TRP A 18 2.78 9.70 -15.14
C TRP A 18 3.80 8.78 -14.45
N MET A 19 3.39 8.04 -13.42
CA MET A 19 4.27 7.14 -12.67
C MET A 19 4.76 5.95 -13.49
N ARG A 20 4.07 5.53 -14.57
CA ARG A 20 4.55 4.45 -15.46
C ARG A 20 5.93 4.74 -16.05
N GLY A 21 6.28 6.01 -16.25
CA GLY A 21 7.62 6.41 -16.72
C GLY A 21 8.73 6.30 -15.66
N TYR A 22 8.35 6.07 -14.39
CA TYR A 22 9.25 6.11 -13.24
C TYR A 22 8.95 5.00 -12.22
N PRO A 23 9.07 3.71 -12.60
CA PRO A 23 8.69 2.57 -11.75
C PRO A 23 9.48 2.47 -10.44
N GLN A 24 10.63 3.14 -10.34
CA GLN A 24 11.44 3.25 -9.12
C GLN A 24 10.85 4.20 -8.06
N LEU A 25 9.85 5.02 -8.41
CA LEU A 25 9.24 5.93 -7.45
C LEU A 25 8.32 5.18 -6.50
N SER A 26 8.40 5.53 -5.21
CA SER A 26 7.49 5.02 -4.20
C SER A 26 6.17 5.78 -4.20
N LEU A 27 5.06 5.05 -4.32
CA LEU A 27 3.74 5.59 -4.04
C LEU A 27 3.50 5.58 -2.53
N ARG A 28 3.39 6.75 -1.92
CA ARG A 28 3.12 6.88 -0.48
C ARG A 28 1.80 7.60 -0.25
N VAL A 29 0.94 6.96 0.53
CA VAL A 29 -0.30 7.55 1.03
C VAL A 29 -0.14 7.83 2.52
N SER A 30 -0.51 9.04 2.91
CA SER A 30 -0.57 9.44 4.30
C SER A 30 -1.76 10.35 4.57
N ARG A 31 -2.04 10.59 5.86
CA ARG A 31 -3.16 11.44 6.28
C ARG A 31 -3.04 12.84 5.69
N SER A 32 -3.89 13.11 4.71
CA SER A 32 -4.45 14.43 4.45
C SER A 32 -5.66 14.64 5.38
N ARG A 33 -5.99 15.90 5.72
CA ARG A 33 -7.17 16.26 6.55
C ARG A 33 -8.46 15.63 6.01
N ASP A 34 -8.51 15.35 4.70
CA ASP A 34 -9.68 14.86 3.98
C ASP A 34 -9.46 13.47 3.36
N SER A 35 -8.41 12.73 3.74
CA SER A 35 -7.94 11.58 2.96
C SER A 35 -8.94 10.44 2.78
N GLY A 36 -9.97 10.27 3.62
CA GLY A 36 -11.11 9.33 3.41
C GLY A 36 -10.77 7.87 3.07
N ILE A 37 -9.48 7.50 3.04
CA ILE A 37 -8.97 6.21 2.60
C ILE A 37 -9.23 5.22 3.74
N THR A 38 -10.25 4.40 3.52
CA THR A 38 -10.66 3.29 4.37
C THR A 38 -10.13 1.96 3.88
N ASP A 39 -9.81 1.87 2.59
CA ASP A 39 -9.21 0.72 1.93
C ASP A 39 -8.21 1.17 0.86
N LEU A 40 -7.56 0.22 0.20
CA LEU A 40 -6.54 0.48 -0.82
C LEU A 40 -7.05 0.19 -2.24
N GLU A 41 -8.36 0.27 -2.51
CA GLU A 41 -8.92 -0.09 -3.82
C GLU A 41 -8.40 0.78 -4.97
N PHE A 42 -7.97 2.01 -4.69
CA PHE A 42 -7.33 2.88 -5.67
C PHE A 42 -6.03 2.26 -6.26
N LEU A 43 -5.44 1.25 -5.62
CA LEU A 43 -4.30 0.53 -6.16
C LEU A 43 -4.58 -0.18 -7.50
N ARG A 44 -5.86 -0.35 -7.90
CA ARG A 44 -6.26 -0.79 -9.25
C ARG A 44 -5.68 0.06 -10.37
N PHE A 45 -5.34 1.32 -10.11
CA PHE A 45 -4.71 2.21 -11.08
C PHE A 45 -3.19 2.05 -11.15
N PHE A 46 -2.57 1.42 -10.14
CA PHE A 46 -1.12 1.33 -9.96
C PHE A 46 -0.58 -0.11 -10.00
N PRO A 47 -0.96 -0.96 -10.99
CA PRO A 47 -0.54 -2.37 -10.98
C PRO A 47 0.97 -2.56 -11.12
N PHE A 48 1.69 -1.53 -11.58
CA PHE A 48 3.12 -1.58 -11.93
C PHE A 48 4.06 -1.09 -10.82
N ILE A 49 3.54 -0.58 -9.70
CA ILE A 49 4.42 -0.03 -8.65
C ILE A 49 5.22 -1.13 -7.97
N ARG A 50 6.45 -0.79 -7.58
CA ARG A 50 7.37 -1.68 -6.85
C ARG A 50 7.53 -1.30 -5.38
N HIS A 51 7.19 -0.07 -5.02
CA HIS A 51 7.39 0.46 -3.68
C HIS A 51 6.12 1.18 -3.23
N PHE A 52 5.51 0.71 -2.15
CA PHE A 52 4.26 1.27 -1.62
C PHE A 52 4.33 1.50 -0.11
N GLY A 53 3.76 2.62 0.33
CA GLY A 53 3.63 2.92 1.76
C GLY A 53 2.27 3.51 2.10
N ALA A 54 1.60 2.95 3.11
CA ALA A 54 0.38 3.46 3.72
C ALA A 54 0.64 3.77 5.19
N VAL A 55 0.98 5.03 5.48
CA VAL A 55 1.41 5.47 6.82
C VAL A 55 0.53 6.59 7.35
N VAL A 56 0.49 6.80 8.67
CA VAL A 56 -0.30 7.88 9.29
C VAL A 56 -1.83 7.71 9.07
N LEU A 57 -2.32 6.54 8.68
CA LEU A 57 -3.75 6.27 8.46
C LEU A 57 -4.47 5.67 9.69
N TYR A 58 -3.99 6.00 10.90
CA TYR A 58 -4.35 5.31 12.14
C TYR A 58 -5.86 5.15 12.36
N HIS A 59 -6.65 6.18 12.07
CA HIS A 59 -8.10 6.19 12.31
C HIS A 59 -8.94 5.69 11.14
N SER A 60 -8.44 5.73 9.91
CA SER A 60 -9.28 5.54 8.71
C SER A 60 -9.12 4.17 8.08
N LEU A 61 -7.90 3.65 7.95
CA LEU A 61 -7.63 2.42 7.21
C LEU A 61 -8.21 1.20 7.93
N GLN A 62 -9.13 0.52 7.25
CA GLN A 62 -9.82 -0.69 7.72
C GLN A 62 -9.35 -1.95 6.99
N SER A 63 -8.83 -1.83 5.77
CA SER A 63 -8.44 -2.97 4.94
C SER A 63 -7.24 -2.66 4.04
N ILE A 64 -6.41 -3.68 3.82
CA ILE A 64 -5.31 -3.66 2.85
C ILE A 64 -5.54 -4.60 1.67
N GLU A 65 -6.73 -5.18 1.53
CA GLU A 65 -7.05 -6.13 0.45
C GLU A 65 -6.87 -5.53 -0.96
N GLY A 66 -6.91 -4.21 -1.10
CA GLY A 66 -6.57 -3.51 -2.34
C GLY A 66 -5.15 -3.81 -2.86
N LEU A 67 -4.24 -4.31 -2.01
CA LEU A 67 -2.92 -4.82 -2.41
C LEU A 67 -3.01 -5.98 -3.43
N ARG A 68 -4.16 -6.62 -3.60
CA ARG A 68 -4.35 -7.62 -4.67
C ARG A 68 -4.21 -7.03 -6.07
N HIS A 69 -4.37 -5.72 -6.23
CA HIS A 69 -4.29 -5.02 -7.51
C HIS A 69 -2.86 -4.72 -7.98
N VAL A 70 -1.88 -4.69 -7.07
CA VAL A 70 -0.49 -4.41 -7.43
C VAL A 70 0.23 -5.67 -7.94
N SER A 71 1.34 -5.53 -8.65
CA SER A 71 2.14 -6.68 -9.10
C SER A 71 2.61 -7.54 -7.92
N ALA A 72 2.75 -8.85 -8.16
CA ALA A 72 3.40 -9.76 -7.21
C ALA A 72 4.91 -9.43 -7.02
N ASP A 73 5.48 -8.64 -7.94
CA ASP A 73 6.85 -8.13 -7.91
C ASP A 73 7.02 -6.88 -7.04
N LEU A 74 6.08 -6.60 -6.12
CA LEU A 74 6.24 -5.52 -5.16
C LEU A 74 7.50 -5.79 -4.32
N GLU A 75 8.43 -4.84 -4.31
CA GLU A 75 9.74 -4.98 -3.68
C GLU A 75 9.77 -4.38 -2.28
N SER A 76 8.98 -3.33 -2.00
CA SER A 76 8.86 -2.77 -0.66
C SER A 76 7.44 -2.37 -0.26
N LEU A 77 7.11 -2.66 1.01
CA LEU A 77 5.82 -2.36 1.62
C LEU A 77 5.99 -1.79 3.02
N ASP A 78 5.41 -0.61 3.27
CA ASP A 78 5.35 0.04 4.58
C ASP A 78 3.88 0.22 5.01
N ILE A 79 3.46 -0.45 6.07
CA ILE A 79 2.14 -0.27 6.70
C ILE A 79 2.33 0.25 8.12
N GLY A 80 1.92 1.50 8.32
CA GLY A 80 1.96 2.15 9.64
C GLY A 80 0.91 1.61 10.62
N ALA A 81 0.97 2.12 11.85
CA ALA A 81 0.01 1.72 12.88
C ALA A 81 -1.43 2.11 12.51
N THR A 82 -2.37 1.20 12.82
CA THR A 82 -3.81 1.41 12.68
C THR A 82 -4.54 1.12 13.99
N LYS A 83 -5.72 1.72 14.16
CA LYS A 83 -6.59 1.52 15.33
C LYS A 83 -6.97 0.04 15.52
N HIS A 84 -7.13 -0.68 14.41
CA HIS A 84 -7.45 -2.11 14.39
C HIS A 84 -6.36 -2.88 13.64
N LYS A 85 -6.18 -4.17 13.95
CA LYS A 85 -5.21 -5.02 13.24
C LYS A 85 -5.73 -5.37 11.86
N LEU A 86 -4.95 -5.07 10.83
CA LEU A 86 -5.25 -5.38 9.43
C LEU A 86 -5.00 -6.86 9.13
N ASP A 87 -5.78 -7.43 8.22
CA ASP A 87 -5.56 -8.80 7.76
C ASP A 87 -4.35 -8.86 6.82
N LEU A 88 -3.28 -9.54 7.22
CA LEU A 88 -2.04 -9.63 6.46
C LEU A 88 -2.04 -10.75 5.41
N THR A 89 -3.15 -11.48 5.24
CA THR A 89 -3.18 -12.67 4.36
C THR A 89 -2.86 -12.34 2.90
N VAL A 90 -3.27 -11.16 2.41
CA VAL A 90 -2.95 -10.68 1.06
C VAL A 90 -1.44 -10.59 0.79
N LEU A 91 -0.60 -10.44 1.83
CA LEU A 91 0.85 -10.31 1.64
C LEU A 91 1.49 -11.56 1.06
N GLY A 92 0.91 -12.75 1.28
CA GLY A 92 1.51 -14.03 0.90
C GLY A 92 1.67 -14.25 -0.61
N ARG A 93 1.19 -13.32 -1.44
CA ARG A 93 1.36 -13.33 -2.89
C ARG A 93 2.67 -12.66 -3.36
N PHE A 94 3.33 -11.88 -2.50
CA PHE A 94 4.48 -11.07 -2.90
C PHE A 94 5.78 -11.86 -2.79
N SER A 95 6.09 -12.64 -3.82
CA SER A 95 7.34 -13.42 -3.88
C SER A 95 8.59 -12.55 -4.05
N GLY A 96 8.43 -11.31 -4.53
CA GLY A 96 9.52 -10.35 -4.73
C GLY A 96 9.74 -9.36 -3.57
N LEU A 97 9.00 -9.48 -2.46
CA LEU A 97 9.04 -8.51 -1.38
C LEU A 97 10.34 -8.64 -0.59
N LYS A 98 11.16 -7.58 -0.64
CA LYS A 98 12.47 -7.49 0.01
C LYS A 98 12.42 -6.71 1.30
N SER A 99 11.62 -5.66 1.35
CA SER A 99 11.49 -4.80 2.52
C SER A 99 10.04 -4.74 3.00
N LEU A 100 9.83 -5.04 4.28
CA LEU A 100 8.51 -5.04 4.90
C LEU A 100 8.55 -4.34 6.25
N THR A 101 7.78 -3.27 6.38
CA THR A 101 7.50 -2.61 7.67
C THR A 101 6.04 -2.79 8.04
N LEU A 102 5.78 -3.34 9.23
CA LEU A 102 4.44 -3.57 9.78
C LEU A 102 4.37 -3.04 11.21
N GLU A 103 3.91 -1.80 11.37
CA GLU A 103 3.85 -1.19 12.70
C GLU A 103 2.62 -1.69 13.46
N GLY A 104 2.86 -2.52 14.49
CA GLY A 104 1.82 -3.01 15.39
C GLY A 104 0.81 -3.96 14.73
N GLN A 105 1.04 -4.51 13.55
CA GLN A 105 0.12 -5.45 12.90
C GLN A 105 0.40 -6.89 13.36
N THR A 106 -0.65 -7.64 13.71
CA THR A 106 -0.51 -9.04 14.20
C THR A 106 -1.53 -10.02 13.63
N LYS A 107 -2.62 -9.54 13.03
CA LYS A 107 -3.65 -10.42 12.46
C LYS A 107 -3.14 -11.03 11.15
N GLY A 108 -3.13 -12.35 11.04
CA GLY A 108 -2.63 -13.04 9.85
C GLY A 108 -1.09 -13.04 9.73
N ILE A 109 -0.36 -12.72 10.80
CA ILE A 109 1.11 -12.60 10.82
C ILE A 109 1.85 -13.86 10.33
N ALA A 110 1.26 -15.05 10.48
CA ALA A 110 1.81 -16.29 9.96
C ALA A 110 2.08 -16.24 8.44
N THR A 111 1.40 -15.37 7.70
CA THR A 111 1.62 -15.12 6.27
C THR A 111 3.04 -14.67 5.95
N ILE A 112 3.73 -14.00 6.88
CA ILE A 112 5.12 -13.55 6.68
C ILE A 112 6.05 -14.72 6.35
N SER A 113 5.77 -15.92 6.86
CA SER A 113 6.55 -17.14 6.55
C SER A 113 6.57 -17.50 5.04
N LYS A 114 5.65 -16.95 4.24
CA LYS A 114 5.59 -17.16 2.79
C LYS A 114 6.47 -16.16 2.01
N LEU A 115 6.97 -15.12 2.66
CA LEU A 115 7.75 -14.05 2.04
C LEU A 115 9.23 -14.44 2.02
N THR A 116 9.63 -15.20 1.01
CA THR A 116 10.96 -15.83 0.94
C THR A 116 12.08 -14.89 0.51
N ALA A 117 11.75 -13.69 0.02
CA ALA A 117 12.72 -12.72 -0.50
C ALA A 117 13.04 -11.58 0.48
N LEU A 118 12.52 -11.62 1.72
CA LEU A 118 12.78 -10.58 2.71
C LEU A 118 14.27 -10.49 3.02
N GLU A 119 14.77 -9.26 3.06
CA GLU A 119 16.14 -8.89 3.39
C GLU A 119 16.18 -8.28 4.81
N ASP A 120 17.34 -8.41 5.48
CA ASP A 120 17.60 -7.90 6.84
C ASP A 120 17.81 -6.37 6.88
#